data_AF-A0A2S6CB53-F1
#
_entry.id   AF-A0A2S6CB53-F1
#
_cell.length_a   1.000
_cell.length_b   1.000
_cell.length_c   1.000
_cell.angle_alpha   90.00
_cell.angle_beta   90.00
_cell.angle_gamma   90.00
#
_symmetry.space_group_name_H-M   'P 1'
#
loop_
_entity.id
_entity.type
_entity.pdbx_description
1 polymer ?
#
loop_
_entity_poly.entity_id
_entity_poly.type
_entity_poly.pdbx_seq_one_letter_code
_entity_poly.pdbx_strand_id
1 'polypeptide(L)'
;MNGLSCAGPLLGGTGVNYHEARGLVSSFCSSATNSIFGPSTNQTGIFKTSQGNSDLQLTISYSATRQTYDTACILDSNAQLPVSKSACEQAFYRILDQCDTTPPASSLGKFGGTASSGCGVYTMTTQPHELIACGGDPYPRAVSMPLDIMTEGIEKYCNSHLQLSPDYIPASETFLVEIPKGRSYYNFVKDGIVVKIVTQFNEQGQSGCANPKPFSTHGKECRRKLTSVVDQCGTKGGGLSSNSKDGCVLWTIWGQYATT
;
A
#
# COMPACT_ATOMS: atom_id res chain seq x y z
N MET A 1 33.57 -0.26 3.31
CA MET A 1 32.48 0.34 4.10
C MET A 1 31.17 0.00 3.41
N ASN A 2 30.23 -0.67 4.10
CA ASN A 2 28.95 -1.10 3.52
C ASN A 2 28.05 0.11 3.21
N GLY A 3 27.92 0.47 1.94
CA GLY A 3 27.12 1.62 1.49
C GLY A 3 25.62 1.39 1.71
N LEU A 4 24.95 2.37 2.32
CA LEU A 4 23.50 2.47 2.39
C LEU A 4 23.10 3.79 1.73
N SER A 5 22.11 3.72 0.85
CA SER A 5 21.46 4.90 0.25
C SER A 5 19.96 4.78 0.48
N CYS A 6 19.34 5.83 1.04
CA CYS A 6 17.92 5.82 1.36
C CYS A 6 17.10 6.50 0.28
N ALA A 7 15.97 5.90 -0.09
CA ALA A 7 14.99 6.59 -0.92
C ALA A 7 14.24 7.61 -0.05
N GLY A 8 13.98 8.79 -0.62
CA GLY A 8 13.11 9.79 0.00
C GLY A 8 11.63 9.47 -0.19
N PRO A 9 10.73 10.28 0.40
CA PRO A 9 9.30 10.18 0.12
C PRO A 9 9.04 10.29 -1.39
N LEU A 10 8.37 9.30 -1.95
CA LEU A 10 7.89 9.37 -3.33
C LEU A 10 6.70 10.32 -3.37
N LEU A 11 6.56 11.12 -4.44
CA LEU A 11 5.38 11.97 -4.63
C LEU A 11 4.11 11.12 -4.59
N GLY A 12 3.20 11.43 -3.66
CA GLY A 12 1.97 10.67 -3.42
C GLY A 12 2.16 9.29 -2.77
N GLY A 13 3.40 8.90 -2.46
CA GLY A 13 3.71 7.66 -1.77
C GLY A 13 3.64 7.81 -0.25
N THR A 14 3.30 6.73 0.43
CA THR A 14 3.25 6.65 1.90
C THR A 14 4.27 5.66 2.47
N GLY A 15 5.05 5.01 1.60
CA GLY A 15 5.96 3.93 1.96
C GLY A 15 5.20 2.68 2.39
N VAL A 16 5.90 1.70 2.94
CA VAL A 16 5.29 0.45 3.41
C VAL A 16 5.26 0.36 4.93
N ASN A 17 4.37 -0.49 5.45
CA ASN A 17 4.35 -0.81 6.87
C ASN A 17 5.59 -1.61 7.28
N TYR A 18 6.26 -1.20 8.35
CA TYR A 18 7.50 -1.85 8.81
C TYR A 18 7.36 -3.35 9.10
N HIS A 19 6.34 -3.74 9.88
CA HIS A 19 6.16 -5.13 10.31
C HIS A 19 5.76 -6.02 9.13
N GLU A 20 4.90 -5.52 8.25
CA GLU A 20 4.53 -6.22 7.02
C GLU A 20 5.75 -6.40 6.10
N ALA A 21 6.51 -5.32 5.88
CA ALA A 21 7.72 -5.37 5.04
C ALA A 21 8.76 -6.35 5.58
N ARG A 22 8.97 -6.41 6.91
CA ARG A 22 9.89 -7.39 7.50
C ARG A 22 9.49 -8.84 7.24
N GLY A 23 8.19 -9.15 7.28
CA GLY A 23 7.68 -10.48 6.94
C GLY A 23 7.89 -10.84 5.47
N LEU A 24 7.65 -9.89 4.57
CA LEU A 24 7.88 -10.05 3.12
C LEU A 24 9.37 -10.24 2.80
N VAL A 25 10.25 -9.45 3.43
CA VAL A 25 11.71 -9.60 3.33
C VAL A 25 12.15 -10.99 3.78
N SER A 26 11.66 -11.48 4.92
CA SER A 26 12.04 -12.81 5.41
C SER A 26 11.62 -13.92 4.44
N SER A 27 10.44 -13.79 3.85
CA SER A 27 9.92 -14.73 2.85
C SER A 27 10.76 -14.71 1.56
N PHE A 28 11.11 -13.52 1.07
CA PHE A 28 11.97 -13.34 -0.10
C PHE A 28 13.39 -13.88 0.12
N CYS A 29 14.01 -13.56 1.26
CA CYS A 29 15.35 -14.06 1.58
C CYS A 29 15.37 -15.58 1.77
N SER A 30 14.27 -16.17 2.25
CA SER A 30 14.14 -17.64 2.32
C SER A 30 14.13 -18.27 0.93
N SER A 31 13.47 -17.67 -0.06
CA SER A 31 13.47 -18.19 -1.44
C SER A 31 14.78 -17.92 -2.19
N ALA A 32 15.53 -16.88 -1.80
CA ALA A 32 16.86 -16.58 -2.33
C ALA A 32 17.99 -17.38 -1.67
N THR A 33 17.69 -18.18 -0.63
CA THR A 33 18.72 -18.91 0.11
C THR A 33 19.37 -19.97 -0.77
N ASN A 34 20.70 -20.02 -0.76
CA ASN A 34 21.53 -20.90 -1.61
C ASN A 34 21.52 -20.54 -3.11
N SER A 35 20.86 -19.45 -3.50
CA SER A 35 21.02 -18.89 -4.84
C SER A 35 22.43 -18.31 -5.01
N ILE A 36 22.96 -18.45 -6.22
CA ILE A 36 24.25 -17.89 -6.62
C ILE A 36 24.00 -16.77 -7.63
N PHE A 37 24.44 -15.56 -7.28
CA PHE A 37 24.30 -14.39 -8.14
C PHE A 37 25.63 -14.02 -8.78
N GLY A 38 25.61 -13.77 -10.09
CA GLY A 38 26.75 -13.22 -10.83
C GLY A 38 26.40 -11.84 -11.40
N PRO A 39 27.34 -11.20 -12.12
CA PRO A 39 27.15 -9.85 -12.68
C PRO A 39 25.91 -9.68 -13.57
N SER A 40 25.47 -10.76 -14.23
CA SER A 40 24.33 -10.76 -15.16
C SER A 40 23.04 -11.35 -14.58
N THR A 41 23.07 -11.85 -13.33
CA THR A 41 21.89 -12.45 -12.71
C THR A 41 21.38 -11.61 -11.55
N ASN A 42 20.06 -11.50 -11.46
CA ASN A 42 19.39 -10.88 -10.33
C ASN A 42 18.20 -11.75 -9.93
N GLN A 43 17.72 -11.53 -8.70
CA GLN A 43 16.44 -12.05 -8.26
C GLN A 43 15.60 -10.86 -7.82
N THR A 44 14.41 -10.77 -8.39
CA THR A 44 13.44 -9.73 -8.06
C THR A 44 12.15 -10.37 -7.62
N GLY A 45 11.60 -9.91 -6.50
CA GLY A 45 10.26 -10.26 -6.04
C GLY A 45 9.42 -9.00 -5.91
N ILE A 46 8.18 -9.05 -6.37
CA ILE A 46 7.18 -7.99 -6.18
C ILE A 46 6.12 -8.54 -5.23
N PHE A 47 5.89 -7.82 -4.14
CA PHE A 47 5.01 -8.23 -3.07
C PHE A 47 3.92 -7.19 -2.85
N LYS A 48 2.66 -7.62 -2.84
CA LYS A 48 1.53 -6.76 -2.49
C LYS A 48 1.49 -6.54 -0.97
N THR A 49 1.21 -5.32 -0.54
CA THR A 49 1.04 -4.92 0.86
C THR A 49 -0.44 -4.68 1.17
N SER A 50 -0.77 -4.61 2.46
CA SER A 50 -2.11 -4.21 2.93
C SER A 50 -2.20 -2.75 3.33
N GLN A 51 -1.07 -2.13 3.67
CA GLN A 51 -1.04 -0.76 4.16
C GLN A 51 0.03 0.06 3.44
N GLY A 52 -0.33 1.30 3.13
CA GLY A 52 0.54 2.26 2.46
C GLY A 52 0.67 1.98 0.96
N ASN A 53 1.90 2.01 0.46
CA ASN A 53 2.20 1.73 -0.94
C ASN A 53 1.91 0.26 -1.26
N SER A 54 1.04 0.05 -2.25
CA SER A 54 0.55 -1.24 -2.74
C SER A 54 1.62 -2.30 -3.00
N ASP A 55 2.77 -1.90 -3.55
CA ASP A 55 3.79 -2.84 -3.98
C ASP A 55 5.12 -2.55 -3.27
N LEU A 56 5.73 -3.62 -2.78
CA LEU A 56 7.10 -3.69 -2.30
C LEU A 56 7.89 -4.56 -3.25
N GLN A 57 8.86 -3.97 -3.94
CA GLN A 57 9.80 -4.71 -4.78
C GLN A 57 11.13 -4.88 -4.05
N LEU A 58 11.60 -6.12 -4.01
CA LEU A 58 12.88 -6.50 -3.42
C LEU A 58 13.75 -7.10 -4.52
N THR A 59 14.97 -6.59 -4.67
CA THR A 59 15.93 -7.05 -5.67
C THR A 59 17.26 -7.36 -5.02
N ILE A 60 17.85 -8.51 -5.37
CA ILE A 60 19.23 -8.88 -5.09
C ILE A 60 19.96 -8.91 -6.42
N SER A 61 21.07 -8.18 -6.51
CA SER A 61 21.95 -8.19 -7.66
C SER A 61 23.41 -8.18 -7.24
N TYR A 62 24.29 -8.48 -8.19
CA TYR A 62 25.73 -8.34 -8.01
C TYR A 62 26.17 -6.91 -8.32
N SER A 63 27.16 -6.40 -7.59
CA SER A 63 27.70 -5.06 -7.82
C SER A 63 28.39 -4.98 -9.18
N ALA A 64 27.97 -4.05 -10.04
CA ALA A 64 28.63 -3.78 -11.31
C ALA A 64 29.74 -2.71 -11.20
N THR A 65 29.89 -2.08 -10.01
CA THR A 65 30.81 -0.97 -9.80
C THR A 65 31.80 -1.28 -8.68
N ARG A 66 33.06 -0.94 -8.90
CA ARG A 66 34.11 -1.09 -7.89
C ARG A 66 33.99 0.10 -6.96
N GLN A 67 33.53 -0.11 -5.74
CA GLN A 67 33.63 0.95 -4.74
C GLN A 67 35.12 1.11 -4.40
N THR A 68 35.59 2.36 -4.37
CA THR A 68 37.01 2.74 -4.24
C THR A 68 37.72 2.16 -3.02
N TYR A 69 36.96 1.64 -2.04
CA TYR A 69 37.47 1.09 -0.79
C TYR A 69 36.96 -0.34 -0.50
N ASP A 70 36.35 -1.02 -1.47
CA ASP A 70 35.94 -2.41 -1.36
C ASP A 70 36.73 -3.28 -2.34
N THR A 71 37.89 -3.75 -1.88
CA THR A 71 38.79 -4.62 -2.64
C THR A 71 38.38 -6.09 -2.59
N ALA A 72 37.42 -6.46 -1.73
CA ALA A 72 36.93 -7.83 -1.60
C ALA A 72 35.97 -8.19 -2.73
N CYS A 73 35.40 -7.19 -3.42
CA CYS A 73 34.49 -7.43 -4.53
C CYS A 73 35.20 -7.60 -5.88
N ILE A 74 35.09 -8.80 -6.46
CA ILE A 74 35.74 -9.19 -7.72
C ILE A 74 34.77 -8.95 -8.88
N LEU A 75 35.04 -7.96 -9.73
CA LEU A 75 34.21 -7.65 -10.89
C LEU A 75 34.58 -8.50 -12.11
N ASP A 76 34.59 -9.82 -11.95
CA ASP A 76 34.75 -10.75 -13.06
C ASP A 76 33.38 -11.23 -13.54
N SER A 77 33.22 -11.41 -14.85
CA SER A 77 32.11 -12.12 -15.49
C SER A 77 31.76 -13.48 -14.87
N ASN A 78 32.74 -14.19 -14.30
CA ASN A 78 32.53 -15.48 -13.62
C ASN A 78 32.34 -15.36 -12.11
N ALA A 79 32.25 -14.14 -11.57
CA ALA A 79 32.13 -13.94 -10.14
C ALA A 79 30.79 -14.47 -9.63
N GLN A 80 30.83 -15.03 -8.42
CA GLN A 80 29.69 -15.67 -7.79
C GLN A 80 29.52 -15.13 -6.38
N LEU A 81 28.30 -14.73 -6.05
CA LEU A 81 27.86 -14.31 -4.73
C LEU A 81 26.89 -15.36 -4.20
N PRO A 82 27.33 -16.24 -3.29
CA PRO A 82 26.41 -17.07 -2.53
C PRO A 82 25.67 -16.19 -1.51
N VAL A 83 24.35 -16.22 -1.52
CA VAL A 83 23.53 -15.46 -0.57
C VAL A 83 22.96 -16.39 0.49
N SER A 84 23.33 -16.14 1.75
CA SER A 84 22.67 -16.75 2.90
C SER A 84 21.42 -15.96 3.29
N LYS A 85 20.44 -16.64 3.89
CA LYS A 85 19.24 -16.00 4.42
C LYS A 85 19.56 -14.83 5.35
N SER A 86 20.48 -15.04 6.29
CA SER A 86 20.85 -14.05 7.30
C SER A 86 21.49 -12.79 6.70
N ALA A 87 22.37 -12.95 5.71
CA ALA A 87 23.00 -11.82 5.04
C ALA A 87 21.97 -11.00 4.24
N CYS A 88 21.06 -11.69 3.55
CA CYS A 88 19.95 -11.06 2.84
C CYS A 88 19.03 -10.27 3.77
N GLU A 89 18.56 -10.90 4.86
CA GLU A 89 17.68 -10.26 5.84
C GLU A 89 18.36 -9.06 6.49
N GLN A 90 19.64 -9.20 6.89
CA GLN A 90 20.39 -8.11 7.50
C GLN A 90 20.52 -6.89 6.57
N ALA A 91 20.76 -7.11 5.27
CA ALA A 91 20.86 -6.02 4.31
C ALA A 91 19.53 -5.27 4.15
N PHE A 92 18.41 -5.98 3.97
CA PHE A 92 17.10 -5.36 3.84
C PHE A 92 16.58 -4.74 5.14
N TYR A 93 16.80 -5.37 6.29
CA TYR A 93 16.42 -4.82 7.59
C TYR A 93 17.18 -3.53 7.88
N ARG A 94 18.45 -3.43 7.48
CA ARG A 94 19.18 -2.17 7.56
C ARG A 94 18.50 -1.05 6.79
N ILE A 95 17.96 -1.33 5.58
CA ILE A 95 17.19 -0.33 4.82
C ILE A 95 15.91 0.04 5.59
N LEU A 96 15.15 -0.94 6.08
CA LEU A 96 13.92 -0.67 6.84
C LEU A 96 14.16 0.11 8.13
N ASP A 97 15.26 -0.15 8.82
CA ASP A 97 15.58 0.48 10.11
C ASP A 97 16.19 1.88 9.94
N GLN A 98 17.06 2.08 8.94
CA GLN A 98 17.85 3.31 8.79
C GLN A 98 17.30 4.28 7.74
N CYS A 99 16.42 3.84 6.83
CA CYS A 99 15.80 4.68 5.81
C CYS A 99 14.34 5.07 6.13
N ASP A 100 14.00 5.12 7.41
CA ASP A 100 12.71 5.64 7.86
C ASP A 100 12.70 7.16 7.85
N THR A 101 11.79 7.77 7.09
CA THR A 101 11.67 9.22 7.00
C THR A 101 10.60 9.79 7.93
N THR A 102 9.86 8.94 8.67
CA THR A 102 8.82 9.37 9.63
C THR A 102 8.87 8.71 11.02
N PRO A 103 10.03 8.63 11.72
CA PRO A 103 10.03 8.33 13.15
C PRO A 103 9.35 9.46 13.96
N PRO A 104 8.67 9.19 15.10
CA PRO A 104 8.37 7.89 15.73
C PRO A 104 6.87 7.51 15.71
N ALA A 105 5.99 8.28 15.05
CA ALA A 105 4.52 8.17 15.21
C ALA A 105 3.79 7.38 14.11
N SER A 106 4.48 7.01 13.03
CA SER A 106 3.91 6.35 11.85
C SER A 106 4.41 4.91 11.73
N SER A 107 3.50 3.95 11.53
CA SER A 107 3.87 2.58 11.16
C SER A 107 4.24 2.43 9.68
N LEU A 108 4.03 3.50 8.88
CA LEU A 108 4.37 3.66 7.47
C LEU A 108 5.62 4.56 7.32
N GLY A 109 6.03 4.88 6.08
CA GLY A 109 7.16 5.77 5.81
C GLY A 109 8.48 5.07 5.46
N LYS A 110 8.42 3.76 5.22
CA LYS A 110 9.55 3.00 4.68
C LYS A 110 9.51 3.08 3.15
N PHE A 111 10.22 4.04 2.56
CA PHE A 111 10.12 4.31 1.11
C PHE A 111 11.04 3.45 0.25
N GLY A 112 12.07 2.85 0.84
CA GLY A 112 13.04 2.06 0.11
C GLY A 112 14.47 2.53 0.32
N GLY A 113 15.34 1.99 -0.52
CA GLY A 113 16.76 2.30 -0.53
C GLY A 113 17.57 1.14 -1.09
N THR A 114 18.88 1.31 -1.06
CA THR A 114 19.84 0.32 -1.50
C THR A 114 20.88 0.12 -0.41
N ALA A 115 21.09 -1.14 -0.01
CA ALA A 115 22.18 -1.54 0.86
C ALA A 115 23.18 -2.40 0.07
N SER A 116 24.46 -2.24 0.36
CA SER A 116 25.53 -3.07 -0.18
C SER A 116 26.22 -3.85 0.94
N SER A 117 26.54 -5.11 0.67
CA SER A 117 27.28 -6.00 1.57
C SER A 117 28.16 -6.95 0.75
N GLY A 118 29.48 -6.75 0.84
CA GLY A 118 30.42 -7.34 -0.12
C GLY A 118 30.03 -6.97 -1.56
N CYS A 119 29.90 -7.96 -2.44
CA CYS A 119 29.41 -7.74 -3.80
C CYS A 119 27.89 -7.69 -3.94
N GLY A 120 27.13 -7.97 -2.89
CA GLY A 120 25.68 -7.96 -2.96
C GLY A 120 25.12 -6.55 -2.93
N VAL A 121 24.24 -6.24 -3.87
CA VAL A 121 23.43 -5.03 -3.89
C VAL A 121 21.99 -5.44 -3.63
N TYR A 122 21.41 -4.90 -2.56
CA TYR A 122 20.07 -5.19 -2.07
C TYR A 122 19.24 -3.93 -2.21
N THR A 123 18.27 -3.96 -3.12
CA THR A 123 17.45 -2.78 -3.44
C THR A 123 16.01 -3.05 -3.03
N MET A 124 15.46 -2.12 -2.27
CA MET A 124 14.07 -2.09 -1.85
C MET A 124 13.41 -0.86 -2.48
N THR A 125 12.34 -1.07 -3.24
CA THR A 125 11.54 0.02 -3.81
C THR A 125 10.08 -0.19 -3.47
N THR A 126 9.34 0.91 -3.33
CA THR A 126 7.90 0.89 -3.05
C THR A 126 7.16 1.63 -4.15
N GLN A 127 5.98 1.17 -4.54
CA GLN A 127 5.18 1.83 -5.57
C GLN A 127 3.73 2.01 -5.12
N PRO A 128 3.18 3.24 -5.23
CA PRO A 128 1.75 3.43 -5.06
C PRO A 128 1.01 2.91 -6.29
N HIS A 129 0.10 1.94 -6.11
CA HIS A 129 -0.88 1.55 -7.13
C HIS A 129 -2.27 2.02 -6.71
N GLU A 130 -2.36 3.31 -6.43
CA GLU A 130 -3.61 4.00 -6.09
C GLU A 130 -3.95 4.96 -7.22
N LEU A 131 -5.17 4.84 -7.74
CA LEU A 131 -5.71 5.71 -8.78
C LEU A 131 -6.87 6.48 -8.18
N ILE A 132 -6.75 7.81 -8.17
CA ILE A 132 -7.81 8.70 -7.66
C ILE A 132 -8.55 9.30 -8.83
N ALA A 133 -9.88 9.19 -8.79
CA ALA A 133 -10.79 9.77 -9.76
C ALA A 133 -11.78 10.69 -9.03
N CYS A 134 -11.87 11.94 -9.50
CA CYS A 134 -12.71 12.96 -8.90
C CYS A 134 -14.02 13.12 -9.67
N GLY A 135 -15.15 13.27 -8.97
CA GLY A 135 -16.46 13.34 -9.62
C GLY A 135 -16.95 12.01 -10.21
N GLY A 136 -18.09 12.04 -10.91
CA GLY A 136 -18.72 10.82 -11.45
C GLY A 136 -19.63 10.10 -10.45
N ASP A 137 -20.35 10.88 -9.61
CA ASP A 137 -21.26 10.34 -8.59
C ASP A 137 -22.23 9.31 -9.21
N PRO A 138 -22.24 8.06 -8.73
CA PRO A 138 -23.18 7.05 -9.19
C PRO A 138 -24.63 7.30 -8.76
N TYR A 139 -24.90 8.30 -7.90
CA TYR A 139 -26.21 8.57 -7.34
C TYR A 139 -26.92 9.79 -7.95
N PRO A 140 -28.25 9.71 -8.15
CA PRO A 140 -29.05 10.88 -8.49
C PRO A 140 -28.96 11.94 -7.37
N ARG A 141 -28.78 13.21 -7.75
CA ARG A 141 -28.70 14.38 -6.85
C ARG A 141 -27.39 14.49 -6.04
N ALA A 142 -26.29 14.14 -6.68
CA ALA A 142 -24.94 14.47 -6.23
C ALA A 142 -24.79 15.92 -5.80
N VAL A 143 -24.16 16.17 -4.65
CA VAL A 143 -23.87 17.51 -4.12
C VAL A 143 -22.43 17.62 -3.70
N SER A 144 -21.87 18.83 -3.83
CA SER A 144 -20.57 19.13 -3.22
C SER A 144 -20.71 19.20 -1.70
N MET A 145 -19.80 18.54 -1.00
CA MET A 145 -19.76 18.52 0.45
C MET A 145 -18.76 19.57 0.97
N PRO A 146 -19.08 20.28 2.06
CA PRO A 146 -18.09 21.01 2.84
C PRO A 146 -16.99 20.08 3.39
N LEU A 147 -15.78 20.62 3.58
CA LEU A 147 -14.62 19.84 4.04
C LEU A 147 -14.83 19.22 5.42
N ASP A 148 -15.39 19.98 6.36
CA ASP A 148 -15.67 19.52 7.72
C ASP A 148 -16.66 18.36 7.74
N ILE A 149 -17.69 18.39 6.88
CA ILE A 149 -18.69 17.33 6.73
C ILE A 149 -18.04 16.06 6.17
N MET A 150 -17.15 16.18 5.17
CA MET A 150 -16.39 15.03 4.65
C MET A 150 -15.47 14.42 5.70
N THR A 151 -14.68 15.24 6.41
CA THR A 151 -13.78 14.76 7.45
C THR A 151 -14.54 14.03 8.56
N GLU A 152 -15.69 14.56 8.99
CA GLU A 152 -16.53 13.90 10.00
C GLU A 152 -17.10 12.57 9.47
N GLY A 153 -17.59 12.53 8.23
CA GLY A 153 -18.05 11.31 7.59
C GLY A 153 -16.96 10.23 7.51
N ILE A 154 -15.73 10.63 7.13
CA ILE A 154 -14.55 9.75 7.11
C ILE A 154 -14.27 9.20 8.50
N GLU A 155 -14.24 10.03 9.53
CA GLU A 155 -14.00 9.57 10.90
C GLU A 155 -15.08 8.59 11.37
N LYS A 156 -16.36 8.87 11.10
CA LYS A 156 -17.46 7.96 11.47
C LYS A 156 -17.33 6.61 10.77
N TYR A 157 -17.06 6.61 9.47
CA TYR A 157 -16.87 5.39 8.70
C TYR A 157 -15.63 4.60 9.16
N CYS A 158 -14.47 5.27 9.28
CA CYS A 158 -13.21 4.62 9.64
C CYS A 158 -13.10 4.22 11.11
N ASN A 159 -14.01 4.68 11.98
CA ASN A 159 -14.13 4.17 13.35
C ASN A 159 -15.23 3.10 13.48
N SER A 160 -16.02 2.85 12.44
CA SER A 160 -16.96 1.73 12.39
C SER A 160 -16.18 0.44 12.15
N HIS A 161 -16.42 -0.61 12.94
CA HIS A 161 -15.75 -1.91 12.80
C HIS A 161 -16.28 -2.74 11.61
N LEU A 162 -16.24 -2.15 10.41
CA LEU A 162 -16.74 -2.76 9.18
C LEU A 162 -15.70 -3.69 8.55
N GLN A 163 -16.20 -4.67 7.80
CA GLN A 163 -15.40 -5.63 7.04
C GLN A 163 -15.94 -5.70 5.62
N LEU A 164 -15.05 -5.67 4.64
CA LEU A 164 -15.38 -6.01 3.26
C LEU A 164 -15.02 -7.48 3.03
N SER A 165 -15.96 -8.28 2.52
CA SER A 165 -15.77 -9.71 2.25
C SER A 165 -16.23 -10.06 0.83
N PRO A 166 -15.45 -10.84 0.06
CA PRO A 166 -15.87 -11.30 -1.27
C PRO A 166 -17.02 -12.30 -1.21
N ASP A 167 -17.19 -12.97 -0.07
CA ASP A 167 -18.25 -13.98 0.15
C ASP A 167 -19.60 -13.36 0.53
N TYR A 168 -19.70 -12.02 0.59
CA TYR A 168 -20.97 -11.36 0.87
C TYR A 168 -21.93 -11.55 -0.31
N ILE A 169 -23.01 -12.30 -0.05
CA ILE A 169 -24.12 -12.44 -0.98
C ILE A 169 -25.18 -11.42 -0.58
N PRO A 170 -25.55 -10.47 -1.47
CA PRO A 170 -26.64 -9.54 -1.19
C PRO A 170 -27.92 -10.32 -0.93
N ALA A 171 -28.51 -10.16 0.25
CA ALA A 171 -29.86 -10.66 0.48
C ALA A 171 -30.80 -9.89 -0.46
N SER A 172 -31.45 -10.59 -1.39
CA SER A 172 -32.49 -10.00 -2.22
C SER A 172 -33.67 -9.66 -1.31
N GLU A 173 -33.90 -8.37 -1.10
CA GLU A 173 -35.16 -7.79 -0.57
C GLU A 173 -35.39 -7.78 0.95
N THR A 174 -34.35 -7.72 1.78
CA THR A 174 -34.53 -7.45 3.23
C THR A 174 -34.12 -6.03 3.60
N PHE A 175 -35.01 -5.30 4.29
CA PHE A 175 -34.64 -4.07 4.98
C PHE A 175 -33.74 -4.44 6.15
N LEU A 176 -32.49 -3.96 6.12
CA LEU A 176 -31.49 -4.24 7.15
C LEU A 176 -31.34 -3.00 8.03
N VAL A 177 -31.53 -3.19 9.34
CA VAL A 177 -31.32 -2.15 10.35
C VAL A 177 -29.83 -1.90 10.58
N GLU A 178 -29.02 -2.95 10.43
CA GLU A 178 -27.56 -2.90 10.58
C GLU A 178 -26.87 -3.22 9.25
N ILE A 179 -25.63 -2.73 9.11
CA ILE A 179 -24.80 -3.06 7.96
C ILE A 179 -24.45 -4.55 8.04
N PRO A 180 -24.83 -5.38 7.05
CA PRO A 180 -24.59 -6.81 7.12
C PRO A 180 -23.09 -7.11 7.07
N LYS A 181 -22.70 -8.20 7.74
CA LYS A 181 -21.32 -8.68 7.74
C LYS A 181 -20.81 -8.86 6.31
N GLY A 182 -19.61 -8.34 6.04
CA GLY A 182 -18.96 -8.44 4.73
C GLY A 182 -19.30 -7.29 3.77
N ARG A 183 -20.23 -6.40 4.13
CA ARG A 183 -20.48 -5.16 3.40
C ARG A 183 -19.80 -3.99 4.10
N SER A 184 -19.20 -3.09 3.32
CA SER A 184 -18.57 -1.89 3.85
C SER A 184 -19.16 -0.63 3.23
N TYR A 185 -20.18 -0.08 3.87
CA TYR A 185 -20.76 1.22 3.51
C TYR A 185 -21.19 1.97 4.76
N TYR A 186 -21.27 3.29 4.69
CA TYR A 186 -21.81 4.12 5.76
C TYR A 186 -22.48 5.36 5.18
N ASN A 187 -23.65 5.68 5.74
CA ASN A 187 -24.36 6.92 5.45
C ASN A 187 -24.32 7.79 6.71
N PHE A 188 -23.80 9.01 6.58
CA PHE A 188 -23.78 10.01 7.64
C PHE A 188 -24.62 11.21 7.18
N VAL A 189 -25.45 11.77 8.06
CA VAL A 189 -26.30 12.92 7.71
C VAL A 189 -25.94 14.12 8.56
N LYS A 190 -25.66 15.26 7.90
CA LYS A 190 -25.39 16.54 8.55
C LYS A 190 -25.81 17.68 7.63
N ASP A 191 -26.48 18.69 8.20
CA ASP A 191 -26.90 19.91 7.50
C ASP A 191 -27.66 19.66 6.18
N GLY A 192 -28.52 18.62 6.17
CA GLY A 192 -29.29 18.24 4.99
C GLY A 192 -28.49 17.53 3.90
N ILE A 193 -27.23 17.15 4.16
CA ILE A 193 -26.37 16.38 3.28
C ILE A 193 -26.17 14.98 3.86
N VAL A 194 -26.39 13.97 3.04
CA VAL A 194 -26.03 12.58 3.29
C VAL A 194 -24.66 12.32 2.67
N VAL A 195 -23.64 12.16 3.51
CA VAL A 195 -22.32 11.65 3.12
C VAL A 195 -22.42 10.14 2.98
N LYS A 196 -22.09 9.64 1.79
CA LYS A 196 -22.06 8.23 1.43
C LYS A 196 -20.63 7.79 1.26
N ILE A 197 -20.20 6.83 2.07
CA ILE A 197 -18.91 6.18 1.91
C ILE A 197 -19.15 4.71 1.60
N VAL A 198 -18.57 4.21 0.52
CA VAL A 198 -18.69 2.81 0.09
C VAL A 198 -17.32 2.28 -0.28
N THR A 199 -17.00 1.10 0.24
CA THR A 199 -15.80 0.35 -0.12
C THR A 199 -16.20 -1.01 -0.66
N GLN A 200 -15.71 -1.35 -1.85
CA GLN A 200 -16.10 -2.56 -2.57
C GLN A 200 -14.96 -3.13 -3.38
N PHE A 201 -14.98 -4.45 -3.63
CA PHE A 201 -14.09 -5.05 -4.63
C PHE A 201 -14.47 -4.54 -6.01
N ASN A 202 -13.48 -4.08 -6.76
CA ASN A 202 -13.66 -3.54 -8.09
C ASN A 202 -12.31 -3.54 -8.82
N GLU A 203 -12.29 -4.02 -10.07
CA GLU A 203 -11.09 -4.06 -10.92
C GLU A 203 -10.99 -2.85 -11.87
N GLN A 204 -11.95 -1.93 -11.83
CA GLN A 204 -11.98 -0.76 -12.72
C GLN A 204 -10.68 0.06 -12.62
N GLY A 205 -10.03 0.20 -13.78
CA GLY A 205 -8.80 0.96 -13.94
C GLY A 205 -7.54 0.28 -13.41
N GLN A 206 -7.63 -0.93 -12.85
CA GLN A 206 -6.49 -1.66 -12.30
C GLN A 206 -6.30 -2.98 -13.05
N SER A 207 -5.05 -3.42 -13.19
CA SER A 207 -4.70 -4.72 -13.76
C SER A 207 -3.84 -5.52 -12.77
N GLY A 208 -3.83 -6.84 -12.92
CA GLY A 208 -3.05 -7.72 -12.03
C GLY A 208 -3.53 -7.67 -10.58
N CYS A 209 -4.84 -7.65 -10.37
CA CYS A 209 -5.44 -7.65 -9.04
C CYS A 209 -5.12 -8.96 -8.30
N ALA A 210 -4.76 -8.86 -7.03
CA ALA A 210 -4.72 -10.04 -6.18
C ALA A 210 -6.13 -10.62 -6.01
N ASN A 211 -6.22 -11.92 -5.72
CA ASN A 211 -7.50 -12.55 -5.40
C ASN A 211 -8.14 -11.84 -4.19
N PRO A 212 -9.43 -11.44 -4.27
CA PRO A 212 -10.13 -10.79 -3.17
C PRO A 212 -10.05 -11.58 -1.87
N LYS A 213 -9.76 -10.89 -0.76
CA LYS A 213 -9.74 -11.49 0.59
C LYS A 213 -10.52 -10.62 1.57
N PRO A 214 -11.19 -11.20 2.58
CA PRO A 214 -11.84 -10.41 3.61
C PRO A 214 -10.84 -9.55 4.38
N PHE A 215 -11.11 -8.26 4.52
CA PHE A 215 -10.29 -7.35 5.31
C PHE A 215 -11.13 -6.28 5.97
N SER A 216 -10.58 -5.66 7.02
CA SER A 216 -11.29 -4.63 7.76
C SER A 216 -11.07 -3.24 7.18
N THR A 217 -12.14 -2.47 7.06
CA THR A 217 -12.14 -1.16 6.41
C THR A 217 -12.15 -0.01 7.42
N HIS A 218 -11.46 -0.18 8.54
CA HIS A 218 -11.40 0.80 9.63
C HIS A 218 -9.95 1.17 9.98
N GLY A 219 -9.76 2.17 10.83
CA GLY A 219 -8.46 2.58 11.33
C GLY A 219 -7.71 3.54 10.40
N LYS A 220 -6.38 3.58 10.56
CA LYS A 220 -5.51 4.60 9.94
C LYS A 220 -5.47 4.50 8.41
N GLU A 221 -5.45 3.28 7.86
CA GLU A 221 -5.38 3.10 6.40
C GLU A 221 -6.69 3.51 5.71
N CYS A 222 -7.83 3.23 6.34
CA CYS A 222 -9.13 3.76 5.90
C CYS A 222 -9.11 5.29 5.81
N ARG A 223 -8.67 5.95 6.90
CA ARG A 223 -8.58 7.41 6.96
C ARG A 223 -7.65 7.95 5.89
N ARG A 224 -6.47 7.36 5.74
CA ARG A 224 -5.48 7.76 4.74
C ARG A 224 -6.09 7.73 3.34
N LYS A 225 -6.69 6.59 2.93
CA LYS A 225 -7.24 6.42 1.59
C LYS A 225 -8.35 7.43 1.28
N LEU A 226 -9.30 7.60 2.21
CA LEU A 226 -10.41 8.54 1.99
C LEU A 226 -9.95 10.00 2.07
N THR A 227 -8.98 10.32 2.94
CA THR A 227 -8.40 11.67 2.99
C THR A 227 -7.64 11.99 1.72
N SER A 228 -6.91 11.04 1.12
CA SER A 228 -6.26 11.24 -0.19
C SER A 228 -7.27 11.62 -1.29
N VAL A 229 -8.49 11.06 -1.24
CA VAL A 229 -9.57 11.47 -2.16
C VAL A 229 -9.97 12.91 -1.92
N VAL A 230 -10.19 13.29 -0.66
CA VAL A 230 -10.59 14.66 -0.29
C VAL A 230 -9.50 15.68 -0.65
N ASP A 231 -8.23 15.37 -0.38
CA ASP A 231 -7.09 16.25 -0.66
C ASP A 231 -6.94 16.52 -2.17
N GLN A 232 -7.20 15.53 -3.02
CA GLN A 232 -7.07 15.68 -4.47
C GLN A 232 -8.35 16.16 -5.16
N CYS A 233 -9.52 15.75 -4.69
CA CYS A 233 -10.80 16.03 -5.34
C CYS A 233 -11.59 17.19 -4.73
N GLY A 234 -11.17 17.67 -3.56
CA GLY A 234 -11.84 18.75 -2.83
C GLY A 234 -13.30 18.41 -2.50
N THR A 235 -14.18 19.39 -2.67
CA THR A 235 -15.59 19.31 -2.23
C THR A 235 -16.47 18.37 -3.05
N LYS A 236 -16.00 17.89 -4.20
CA LYS A 236 -16.82 17.08 -5.12
C LYS A 236 -16.95 15.62 -4.71
N GLY A 237 -16.10 15.15 -3.79
CA GLY A 237 -15.95 13.73 -3.55
C GLY A 237 -15.23 13.01 -4.70
N GLY A 238 -15.10 11.70 -4.58
CA GLY A 238 -14.26 10.91 -5.46
C GLY A 238 -14.23 9.43 -5.13
N GLY A 239 -13.41 8.73 -5.91
CA GLY A 239 -13.00 7.36 -5.65
C GLY A 239 -11.49 7.20 -5.63
N LEU A 240 -10.99 6.28 -4.81
CA LEU A 240 -9.64 5.76 -4.85
C LEU A 240 -9.71 4.27 -5.15
N SER A 241 -9.15 3.86 -6.29
CA SER A 241 -8.97 2.46 -6.64
C SER A 241 -7.57 2.01 -6.23
N SER A 242 -7.48 1.04 -5.33
CA SER A 242 -6.21 0.50 -4.83
C SER A 242 -6.06 -0.97 -5.20
N ASN A 243 -4.89 -1.36 -5.70
CA ASN A 243 -4.51 -2.77 -5.87
C ASN A 243 -3.62 -3.20 -4.70
N SER A 244 -4.15 -3.99 -3.77
CA SER A 244 -3.45 -4.41 -2.54
C SER A 244 -3.40 -5.94 -2.44
N LYS A 245 -2.81 -6.47 -1.37
CA LYS A 245 -2.79 -7.93 -1.13
C LYS A 245 -4.18 -8.54 -0.93
N ASP A 246 -5.15 -7.70 -0.57
CA ASP A 246 -6.54 -8.07 -0.33
C ASP A 246 -7.38 -8.00 -1.62
N GLY A 247 -6.78 -7.59 -2.74
CA GLY A 247 -7.40 -7.44 -4.05
C GLY A 247 -7.49 -5.99 -4.51
N CYS A 248 -8.17 -5.79 -5.65
CA CYS A 248 -8.51 -4.46 -6.13
C CYS A 248 -9.78 -3.96 -5.45
N VAL A 249 -9.66 -2.81 -4.80
CA VAL A 249 -10.69 -2.22 -3.94
C VAL A 249 -10.91 -0.78 -4.36
N LEU A 250 -12.18 -0.42 -4.56
CA LEU A 250 -12.62 0.94 -4.76
C LEU A 250 -13.17 1.51 -3.44
N TRP A 251 -12.58 2.62 -3.00
CA TRP A 251 -13.01 3.42 -1.86
C TRP A 251 -13.68 4.67 -2.39
N THR A 252 -14.90 4.98 -1.98
CA THR A 252 -15.63 6.14 -2.51
C THR A 252 -16.20 7.00 -1.40
N ILE A 253 -16.28 8.30 -1.65
CA ILE A 253 -16.95 9.28 -0.79
C ILE A 253 -17.72 10.29 -1.65
N TRP A 254 -19.02 10.42 -1.39
CA TRP A 254 -19.95 11.25 -2.15
C TRP A 254 -21.00 11.92 -1.26
N GLY A 255 -21.59 13.00 -1.73
CA GLY A 255 -22.64 13.74 -1.03
C GLY A 255 -23.95 13.70 -1.79
N GLN A 256 -25.05 13.53 -1.09
CA GLN A 256 -26.40 13.60 -1.65
C GLN A 256 -27.27 14.50 -0.77
N TYR A 257 -28.21 15.26 -1.31
CA TYR A 257 -29.22 15.91 -0.46
C TYR A 257 -30.04 14.85 0.30
N ALA A 258 -30.25 15.08 1.59
CA ALA A 258 -31.21 14.32 2.38
C ALA A 258 -32.61 14.52 1.79
N THR A 259 -33.25 13.43 1.38
CA THR A 259 -34.63 13.49 0.92
C THR A 259 -35.55 13.62 2.14
N THR A 260 -36.30 14.71 2.18
CA THR A 260 -37.53 14.85 2.97
C THR A 260 -38.64 13.98 2.40
#